data_AF-A0A372KCD4-F1
#
_entry.id   AF-A0A372KCD4-F1
#
_cell.length_a   1.000
_cell.length_b   1.000
_cell.length_c   1.000
_cell.angle_alpha   90.00
_cell.angle_beta   90.00
_cell.angle_gamma   90.00
#
_symmetry.space_group_name_H-M   'P 1'
#
loop_
_entity.id
_entity.type
_entity.pdbx_description
1 polymer ?
#
loop_
_entity_poly.entity_id
_entity_poly.type
_entity_poly.pdbx_seq_one_letter_code
_entity_poly.pdbx_strand_id
1 'polypeptide(L)'
;MNWFGLFDEDRGLQISVEINTAYEGRNDLVAGYFARDNDTGKIYLLHSGRVGGGTKGVSKSALLAWSNRPLIEVVDTSGGIREGVLVMPVEGSGASGSAKRYINTIARFKQAVRDGEIDSPEFQRKQRELEDFYAEARGRRKGRRSSKIDYVSRHGEVVDALHEWRISSPMPKRARLVKNVLIDMGVAVGRGLVEVFEVKTTATRPDVYSAIGQLMVHGMVDDCRRVIVLPHDEAVADDLSGALQRLGIELLRFSLDEEKATIIDVP
;
A
#
# COMPACT_ATOMS: atom_id res chain seq x y z
N MET A 1 19.88 -18.74 3.16
CA MET A 1 19.71 -17.44 3.84
C MET A 1 19.67 -16.41 2.74
N ASN A 2 18.53 -15.77 2.52
CA ASN A 2 18.28 -14.90 1.37
C ASN A 2 18.34 -13.45 1.82
N TRP A 3 19.49 -12.82 1.58
CA TRP A 3 19.77 -11.43 1.92
C TRP A 3 19.49 -10.53 0.73
N PHE A 4 18.71 -9.48 0.94
CA PHE A 4 18.39 -8.50 -0.08
C PHE A 4 18.89 -7.12 0.34
N GLY A 5 19.55 -6.43 -0.57
CA GLY A 5 20.20 -5.17 -0.31
C GLY A 5 20.25 -4.26 -1.54
N LEU A 6 20.68 -3.03 -1.30
CA LEU A 6 20.98 -2.07 -2.36
C LEU A 6 22.49 -2.01 -2.52
N PHE A 7 22.93 -2.01 -3.77
CA PHE A 7 24.32 -1.80 -4.11
C PHE A 7 24.53 -0.31 -4.40
N ASP A 8 25.58 0.25 -3.80
CA ASP A 8 26.04 1.62 -3.97
C ASP A 8 27.54 1.57 -4.27
N GLU A 9 28.01 2.26 -5.31
CA GLU A 9 29.42 2.17 -5.75
C GLU A 9 30.40 2.68 -4.68
N ASP A 10 29.99 3.66 -3.88
CA ASP A 10 30.84 4.27 -2.85
C ASP A 10 30.78 3.51 -1.50
N ARG A 11 29.65 2.84 -1.23
CA ARG A 11 29.37 2.21 0.08
C ARG A 11 29.28 0.68 0.05
N GLY A 12 29.37 0.07 -1.13
CA GLY A 12 29.23 -1.38 -1.33
C GLY A 12 27.81 -1.91 -1.13
N LEU A 13 27.68 -3.23 -0.95
CA LEU A 13 26.38 -3.88 -0.75
C LEU A 13 25.81 -3.60 0.65
N GLN A 14 24.73 -2.84 0.72
CA GLN A 14 24.00 -2.58 1.96
C GLN A 14 22.78 -3.50 2.09
N ILE A 15 22.91 -4.52 2.94
CA ILE A 15 21.82 -5.44 3.25
C ILE A 15 20.69 -4.67 3.95
N SER A 16 19.55 -4.58 3.26
CA SER A 16 18.38 -3.83 3.73
C SER A 16 17.41 -4.74 4.48
N VAL A 17 17.21 -5.98 4.02
CA VAL A 17 16.28 -6.94 4.60
C VAL A 17 16.74 -8.37 4.35
N GLU A 18 16.36 -9.27 5.26
CA GLU A 18 16.51 -10.71 5.12
C GLU A 18 15.12 -11.32 4.93
N ILE A 19 14.91 -12.07 3.85
CA ILE A 19 13.62 -12.71 3.55
C ILE A 19 13.85 -14.21 3.39
N ASN A 20 14.01 -14.89 4.52
CA ASN A 20 14.06 -16.35 4.55
C ASN A 20 12.66 -16.93 4.57
N THR A 21 12.50 -18.12 4.00
CA THR A 21 11.28 -18.94 4.12
C THR A 21 11.63 -20.25 4.80
N ALA A 22 10.68 -20.80 5.56
CA ALA A 22 10.82 -22.17 6.06
C ALA A 22 10.86 -23.15 4.88
N TYR A 23 11.71 -24.17 4.96
CA TYR A 23 11.78 -25.22 3.95
C TYR A 23 10.52 -26.12 3.98
N GLU A 24 10.03 -26.42 5.19
CA GLU A 24 8.84 -27.22 5.41
C GLU A 24 8.04 -26.72 6.62
N GLY A 25 6.71 -26.82 6.52
CA GLY A 25 5.78 -26.51 7.60
C GLY A 25 5.70 -25.02 7.96
N ARG A 26 4.87 -24.73 8.96
CA ARG A 26 4.71 -23.36 9.49
C ARG A 26 5.80 -23.08 10.52
N ASN A 27 6.63 -22.08 10.24
CA ASN A 27 7.58 -21.53 11.21
C ASN A 27 7.41 -20.00 11.30
N ASP A 28 6.89 -19.53 12.44
CA ASP A 28 6.60 -18.11 12.67
C ASP A 28 7.81 -17.31 13.18
N LEU A 29 8.94 -17.99 13.45
CA LEU A 29 10.23 -17.37 13.75
C LEU A 29 10.90 -16.83 12.48
N VAL A 30 10.69 -17.52 11.36
CA VAL A 30 11.20 -17.09 10.05
C VAL A 30 10.31 -15.98 9.50
N ALA A 31 10.90 -14.89 9.04
CA ALA A 31 10.14 -13.69 8.69
C ALA A 31 9.37 -13.81 7.36
N GLY A 32 9.89 -14.53 6.37
CA GLY A 32 9.25 -14.75 5.07
C GLY A 32 8.45 -16.06 5.01
N TYR A 33 7.44 -16.07 4.14
CA TYR A 33 6.58 -17.22 3.89
C TYR A 33 5.79 -17.05 2.59
N PHE A 34 5.37 -18.16 1.99
CA PHE A 34 4.54 -18.13 0.79
C PHE A 34 3.05 -18.14 1.13
N ALA A 35 2.25 -17.49 0.31
CA ALA A 35 0.81 -17.64 0.31
C ALA A 35 0.31 -17.88 -1.11
N ARG A 36 -0.76 -18.66 -1.22
CA ARG A 36 -1.45 -18.90 -2.47
C ARG A 36 -2.79 -18.17 -2.44
N ASP A 37 -3.08 -17.44 -3.51
CA ASP A 37 -4.42 -16.97 -3.77
C ASP A 37 -5.26 -18.16 -4.27
N ASN A 38 -6.36 -18.46 -3.57
CA ASN A 38 -7.19 -19.62 -3.88
C ASN A 38 -8.00 -19.46 -5.16
N ASP A 39 -8.29 -18.22 -5.57
CA ASP A 39 -9.13 -17.96 -6.75
C ASP A 39 -8.31 -18.01 -8.03
N THR A 40 -7.11 -17.42 -8.01
CA THR A 40 -6.21 -17.36 -9.17
C THR A 40 -5.17 -18.47 -9.20
N GLY A 41 -4.94 -19.14 -8.07
CA GLY A 41 -3.88 -20.13 -7.89
C GLY A 41 -2.46 -19.54 -7.80
N LYS A 42 -2.29 -18.22 -7.98
CA LYS A 42 -0.99 -17.53 -7.96
C LYS A 42 -0.33 -17.62 -6.59
N ILE A 43 0.99 -17.72 -6.58
CA ILE A 43 1.81 -17.81 -5.36
C ILE A 43 2.55 -16.49 -5.15
N TYR A 44 2.58 -16.05 -3.90
CA TYR A 44 3.21 -14.80 -3.50
C TYR A 44 4.17 -15.03 -2.34
N LEU A 45 5.27 -14.28 -2.33
CA LEU A 45 6.15 -14.15 -1.20
C LEU A 45 5.65 -13.01 -0.29
N LEU A 46 5.43 -13.33 0.98
CA LEU A 46 5.12 -12.38 2.03
C LEU A 46 6.26 -12.30 3.04
N HIS A 47 6.35 -11.16 3.70
CA HIS A 47 7.27 -10.92 4.81
C HIS A 47 6.51 -10.41 6.02
N SER A 48 6.84 -10.89 7.22
CA SER A 48 6.15 -10.54 8.47
C SER A 48 6.14 -9.05 8.81
N GLY A 49 6.95 -8.24 8.12
CA GLY A 49 7.19 -6.83 8.40
C GLY A 49 8.19 -6.60 9.53
N ARG A 50 8.69 -7.68 10.16
CA ARG A 50 9.74 -7.59 11.18
C ARG A 50 11.04 -7.12 10.52
N VAL A 51 11.43 -5.90 10.80
CA VAL A 51 12.71 -5.32 10.40
C VAL A 51 13.63 -5.27 11.62
N GLY A 52 14.83 -5.85 11.50
CA GLY A 52 15.84 -5.85 12.54
C GLY A 52 16.88 -4.74 12.39
N GLY A 53 17.85 -4.71 13.31
CA GLY A 53 19.03 -3.82 13.23
C GLY A 53 19.46 -3.17 14.55
N GLY A 54 18.77 -3.42 15.67
CA GLY A 54 19.12 -2.86 16.99
C GLY A 54 18.96 -1.34 17.13
N THR A 55 18.77 -0.62 16.02
CA THR A 55 18.52 0.82 15.99
C THR A 55 17.16 1.14 16.60
N LYS A 56 17.17 1.99 17.64
CA LYS A 56 15.95 2.53 18.24
C LYS A 56 15.08 3.17 17.15
N GLY A 57 13.77 2.87 17.15
CA GLY A 57 12.84 3.36 16.14
C GLY A 57 12.63 2.42 14.94
N VAL A 58 13.49 1.42 14.75
CA VAL A 58 13.27 0.37 13.73
C VAL A 58 12.40 -0.73 14.31
N SER A 59 11.11 -0.73 13.97
CA SER A 59 10.15 -1.76 14.39
C SER A 59 9.16 -2.09 13.27
N LYS A 60 8.42 -3.20 13.42
CA LYS A 60 7.33 -3.55 12.48
C LYS A 60 6.26 -2.45 12.44
N SER A 61 5.79 -1.96 13.58
CA SER A 61 4.73 -0.95 13.60
C SER A 61 5.21 0.38 13.02
N ALA A 62 6.44 0.80 13.31
CA ALA A 62 7.04 1.99 12.71
C ALA A 62 7.20 1.85 11.19
N LEU A 63 7.67 0.69 10.69
CA LEU A 63 7.76 0.44 9.25
C LEU A 63 6.38 0.54 8.57
N LEU A 64 5.37 -0.11 9.14
CA LEU A 64 4.01 -0.10 8.59
C LEU A 64 3.41 1.30 8.62
N ALA A 65 3.61 2.05 9.71
CA ALA A 65 3.12 3.42 9.84
C ALA A 65 3.84 4.38 8.88
N TRP A 66 5.15 4.21 8.69
CA TRP A 66 5.93 5.01 7.76
C TRP A 66 5.56 4.72 6.31
N SER A 67 5.51 3.44 5.93
CA SER A 67 5.25 3.02 4.55
C SER A 67 3.77 2.98 4.15
N ASN A 68 2.85 3.04 5.13
CA ASN A 68 1.42 2.81 4.93
C ASN A 68 1.13 1.51 4.16
N ARG A 69 1.92 0.46 4.39
CA ARG A 69 1.72 -0.83 3.73
C ARG A 69 0.68 -1.65 4.51
N PRO A 70 -0.34 -2.20 3.84
CA PRO A 70 -1.31 -3.04 4.51
C PRO A 70 -0.70 -4.41 4.87
N LEU A 71 -1.18 -4.99 5.97
CA LEU A 71 -1.00 -6.40 6.27
C LEU A 71 -2.06 -7.24 5.56
N ILE A 72 -1.61 -8.30 4.90
CA ILE A 72 -2.43 -9.35 4.32
C ILE A 72 -2.57 -10.47 5.35
N GLU A 73 -3.80 -10.84 5.66
CA GLU A 73 -4.09 -12.03 6.45
C GLU A 73 -4.05 -13.28 5.56
N VAL A 74 -3.23 -14.25 5.95
CA VAL A 74 -3.11 -15.55 5.31
C VAL A 74 -3.59 -16.61 6.29
N VAL A 75 -4.50 -17.46 5.85
CA VAL A 75 -5.04 -18.56 6.65
C VAL A 75 -4.36 -19.85 6.23
N ASP A 76 -3.77 -20.56 7.19
CA ASP A 76 -3.20 -21.88 6.93
C ASP A 76 -4.26 -22.98 6.95
N THR A 77 -3.86 -24.22 6.64
CA THR A 77 -4.75 -25.39 6.58
C THR A 77 -5.38 -25.77 7.92
N SER A 78 -4.81 -25.33 9.04
CA SER A 78 -5.35 -25.52 10.39
C SER A 78 -6.25 -24.38 10.84
N GLY A 79 -6.48 -23.38 9.99
CA GLY A 79 -7.25 -22.17 10.31
C GLY A 79 -6.43 -21.11 11.05
N GLY A 80 -5.13 -21.35 11.25
CA GLY A 80 -4.23 -20.39 11.86
C GLY A 80 -4.00 -19.20 10.94
N ILE A 81 -4.11 -17.99 11.49
CA ILE A 81 -3.91 -16.75 10.74
C ILE A 81 -2.46 -16.27 10.90
N ARG A 82 -1.87 -15.82 9.80
CA ARG A 82 -0.56 -15.18 9.74
C ARG A 82 -0.63 -13.91 8.90
N GLU A 83 -0.18 -12.80 9.47
CA GLU A 83 -0.19 -11.49 8.83
C GLU A 83 1.18 -11.14 8.23
N GLY A 84 1.18 -10.57 7.02
CA GLY A 84 2.42 -10.19 6.34
C GLY A 84 2.22 -9.11 5.30
N VAL A 85 3.32 -8.45 4.97
CA VAL A 85 3.43 -7.50 3.88
C VAL A 85 3.76 -8.26 2.62
N LEU A 86 3.06 -7.96 1.53
CA LEU A 86 3.35 -8.52 0.22
C LEU A 86 4.71 -8.04 -0.28
N VAL A 87 5.56 -8.99 -0.68
CA VAL A 87 6.89 -8.72 -1.26
C VAL A 87 6.80 -8.75 -2.77
N MET A 88 6.38 -9.89 -3.33
CA MET A 88 6.27 -10.10 -4.78
C MET A 88 5.41 -11.32 -5.10
N PRO A 89 4.81 -11.40 -6.30
CA PRO A 89 4.44 -12.70 -6.88
C PRO A 89 5.71 -13.54 -7.11
N VAL A 90 5.60 -14.86 -7.00
CA VAL A 90 6.73 -15.80 -7.22
C VAL A 90 7.03 -15.95 -8.71
N GLU A 91 6.04 -15.74 -9.56
CA GLU A 91 6.11 -15.87 -11.01
C GLU A 91 5.60 -14.59 -11.70
N GLY A 92 5.99 -14.40 -12.95
CA GLY A 92 5.58 -13.25 -13.78
C GLY A 92 6.61 -12.11 -13.83
N SER A 93 6.50 -11.29 -14.87
CA SER A 93 7.40 -10.16 -15.18
C SER A 93 7.44 -9.09 -14.08
N GLY A 94 6.33 -8.85 -13.39
CA GLY A 94 6.23 -7.87 -12.28
C GLY A 94 6.87 -8.30 -10.95
N ALA A 95 7.38 -9.53 -10.83
CA ALA A 95 7.94 -10.07 -9.58
C ALA A 95 9.16 -9.28 -9.09
N SER A 96 10.14 -9.06 -9.97
CA SER A 96 11.38 -8.36 -9.63
C SER A 96 11.14 -6.89 -9.27
N GLY A 97 10.22 -6.21 -9.97
CA GLY A 97 9.81 -4.85 -9.66
C GLY A 97 9.19 -4.73 -8.27
N SER A 98 8.28 -5.64 -7.93
CA SER A 98 7.63 -5.69 -6.61
C SER A 98 8.62 -5.92 -5.47
N ALA A 99 9.55 -6.87 -5.65
CA ALA A 99 10.61 -7.12 -4.68
C ALA A 99 11.50 -5.89 -4.49
N LYS A 100 11.95 -5.26 -5.58
CA LYS A 100 12.76 -4.04 -5.54
C LYS A 100 12.04 -2.91 -4.79
N ARG A 101 10.74 -2.69 -5.05
CA ARG A 101 9.92 -1.71 -4.30
C ARG A 101 9.88 -2.01 -2.82
N TYR A 102 9.70 -3.28 -2.43
CA TYR A 102 9.71 -3.68 -1.02
C TYR A 102 11.06 -3.42 -0.35
N ILE A 103 12.15 -3.81 -0.99
CA ILE A 103 13.53 -3.60 -0.50
C ILE A 103 13.83 -2.10 -0.37
N ASN A 104 13.51 -1.31 -1.40
CA ASN A 104 13.65 0.15 -1.40
C ASN A 104 12.83 0.80 -0.27
N THR A 105 11.62 0.31 -0.01
CA THR A 105 10.78 0.80 1.10
C THR A 105 11.51 0.63 2.43
N ILE A 106 12.11 -0.54 2.67
CA ILE A 106 12.83 -0.82 3.92
C ILE A 106 14.10 0.02 4.02
N ALA A 107 14.86 0.15 2.93
CA ALA A 107 16.06 0.98 2.90
C ALA A 107 15.75 2.43 3.24
N ARG A 108 14.74 3.02 2.57
CA ARG A 108 14.28 4.40 2.83
C ARG A 108 13.73 4.57 4.24
N PHE A 109 12.98 3.59 4.75
CA PHE A 109 12.52 3.63 6.14
C PHE A 109 13.69 3.67 7.14
N LYS A 110 14.70 2.80 6.96
CA LYS A 110 15.88 2.81 7.82
C LYS A 110 16.66 4.13 7.74
N GLN A 111 16.70 4.74 6.56
CA GLN A 111 17.30 6.07 6.37
C GLN A 111 16.49 7.14 7.10
N ALA A 112 15.16 7.18 6.93
CA ALA A 112 14.26 8.10 7.64
C ALA A 112 14.36 7.97 9.17
N VAL A 113 14.61 6.76 9.69
CA VAL A 113 14.89 6.55 11.12
C VAL A 113 16.20 7.21 11.53
N ARG A 114 17.27 7.08 10.73
CA ARG A 114 18.57 7.70 11.01
C ARG A 114 18.50 9.23 10.96
N ASP A 115 17.68 9.75 10.05
CA ASP A 115 17.51 11.18 9.83
C ASP A 115 16.52 11.82 10.84
N GLY A 116 15.94 11.02 11.74
CA GLY A 116 15.03 11.50 12.80
C GLY A 116 13.62 11.86 12.31
N GLU A 117 13.25 11.50 11.08
CA GLU A 117 11.95 11.85 10.49
C GLU A 117 10.77 11.23 11.26
N ILE A 118 11.01 10.09 11.92
CA ILE A 118 10.00 9.34 12.68
C ILE A 118 9.84 9.83 14.13
N ASP A 119 10.65 10.78 14.57
CA ASP A 119 10.60 11.31 15.94
C ASP A 119 9.50 12.37 16.12
N SER A 120 8.86 12.79 15.02
CA SER A 120 7.80 13.81 15.05
C SER A 120 6.56 13.34 15.83
N PRO A 121 5.90 14.23 16.60
CA PRO A 121 4.63 13.93 17.26
C PRO A 121 3.54 13.45 16.28
N GLU A 122 3.55 13.96 15.05
CA GLU A 122 2.65 13.53 13.98
C GLU A 122 2.87 12.05 13.61
N PHE A 123 4.13 11.62 13.46
CA PHE A 123 4.45 10.23 13.18
C PHE A 123 4.02 9.32 14.34
N GLN A 124 4.32 9.72 15.57
CA GLN A 124 3.94 8.95 16.76
C GLN A 124 2.42 8.79 16.88
N ARG A 125 1.65 9.81 16.50
CA ARG A 125 0.18 9.70 16.42
C ARG A 125 -0.25 8.72 15.33
N LYS A 126 0.32 8.83 14.13
CA LYS A 126 0.04 7.93 13.00
C LYS A 126 0.34 6.46 13.34
N GLN A 127 1.43 6.22 14.05
CA GLN A 127 1.79 4.87 14.50
C GLN A 127 0.76 4.31 15.49
N ARG A 128 0.31 5.12 16.46
CA ARG A 128 -0.76 4.72 17.39
C ARG A 128 -2.07 4.40 16.68
N GLU A 129 -2.51 5.27 15.77
CA GLU A 129 -3.74 5.06 14.98
C GLU A 129 -3.70 3.74 14.20
N LEU A 130 -2.54 3.39 13.64
CA LEU A 130 -2.32 2.11 12.96
C LEU A 130 -2.38 0.91 13.93
N GLU A 131 -1.75 1.03 15.09
CA GLU A 131 -1.74 -0.01 16.12
C GLU A 131 -3.16 -0.28 16.64
N ASP A 132 -3.94 0.78 16.89
CA ASP A 132 -5.34 0.70 17.31
C ASP A 132 -6.22 0.03 16.23
N PHE A 133 -6.05 0.42 14.96
CA PHE A 133 -6.78 -0.18 13.83
C PHE A 133 -6.58 -1.70 13.76
N TYR A 134 -5.32 -2.16 13.85
CA TYR A 134 -5.02 -3.59 13.80
C TYR A 134 -5.39 -4.33 15.09
N ALA A 135 -5.40 -3.66 16.25
CA ALA A 135 -5.89 -4.23 17.49
C ALA A 135 -7.41 -4.50 17.43
N GLU A 136 -8.20 -3.56 16.89
CA GLU A 136 -9.64 -3.74 16.72
C GLU A 136 -9.96 -4.91 15.76
N ALA A 137 -9.26 -4.96 14.62
CA ALA A 137 -9.47 -6.01 13.62
C ALA A 137 -9.21 -7.43 14.16
N ARG A 138 -8.24 -7.58 15.08
CA ARG A 138 -7.92 -8.88 15.71
C ARG A 138 -9.02 -9.41 16.63
N GLY A 139 -9.88 -8.54 17.17
CA GLY A 139 -11.01 -8.94 18.03
C GLY A 139 -12.20 -9.53 17.29
N ARG A 140 -12.38 -9.23 15.99
CA ARG A 140 -13.51 -9.66 15.16
C ARG A 140 -13.06 -10.64 14.07
N ARG A 141 -12.79 -11.91 14.40
CA ARG A 141 -12.43 -12.91 13.37
C ARG A 141 -13.56 -13.91 13.09
N LYS A 142 -14.32 -13.66 12.02
CA LYS A 142 -14.95 -14.70 11.19
C LYS A 142 -14.24 -14.69 9.84
N GLY A 143 -13.65 -15.83 9.47
CA GLY A 143 -12.75 -15.98 8.32
C GLY A 143 -13.33 -15.40 7.05
N ARG A 144 -12.76 -14.28 6.59
CA ARG A 144 -13.08 -13.67 5.31
C ARG A 144 -12.05 -14.19 4.30
N ARG A 145 -12.51 -15.01 3.35
CA ARG A 145 -11.71 -15.45 2.20
C ARG A 145 -11.33 -14.21 1.38
N SER A 146 -10.08 -14.13 0.93
CA SER A 146 -9.54 -12.94 0.30
C SER A 146 -8.79 -13.30 -0.99
N SER A 147 -9.35 -12.86 -2.12
CA SER A 147 -8.73 -12.69 -3.45
C SER A 147 -7.78 -11.48 -3.53
N LYS A 148 -7.35 -10.93 -2.38
CA LYS A 148 -6.79 -9.57 -2.25
C LYS A 148 -5.30 -9.47 -2.58
N ILE A 149 -4.61 -10.57 -2.91
CA ILE A 149 -3.14 -10.56 -2.97
C ILE A 149 -2.61 -9.93 -4.27
N ASP A 150 -3.13 -10.34 -5.43
CA ASP A 150 -2.76 -9.73 -6.72
C ASP A 150 -3.09 -8.23 -6.73
N TYR A 151 -4.28 -7.91 -6.21
CA TYR A 151 -4.75 -6.55 -6.00
C TYR A 151 -3.73 -5.70 -5.23
N VAL A 152 -3.20 -6.19 -4.10
CA VAL A 152 -2.27 -5.41 -3.26
C VAL A 152 -0.94 -5.10 -3.95
N SER A 153 -0.43 -6.02 -4.79
CA SER A 153 0.84 -5.79 -5.51
C SER A 153 0.66 -4.69 -6.55
N ARG A 154 -0.36 -4.86 -7.40
CA ARG A 154 -0.66 -3.97 -8.53
C ARG A 154 -1.19 -2.61 -8.08
N HIS A 155 -1.94 -2.57 -6.98
CA HIS A 155 -2.41 -1.32 -6.33
C HIS A 155 -1.26 -0.41 -5.92
N GLY A 156 -0.19 -0.97 -5.35
CA GLY A 156 0.98 -0.20 -4.93
C GLY A 156 1.63 0.55 -6.11
N GLU A 157 1.68 -0.07 -7.28
CA GLU A 157 2.27 0.55 -8.49
C GLU A 157 1.46 1.75 -8.95
N VAL A 158 0.13 1.63 -8.91
CA VAL A 158 -0.78 2.71 -9.29
C VAL A 158 -0.69 3.87 -8.31
N VAL A 159 -0.61 3.59 -7.01
CA VAL A 159 -0.44 4.64 -5.98
C VAL A 159 0.90 5.36 -6.14
N ASP A 160 1.99 4.64 -6.45
CA ASP A 160 3.29 5.25 -6.70
C ASP A 160 3.25 6.15 -7.96
N ALA A 161 2.66 5.67 -9.06
CA ALA A 161 2.48 6.49 -10.28
C ALA A 161 1.56 7.71 -10.04
N LEU A 162 0.52 7.55 -9.22
CA LEU A 162 -0.36 8.64 -8.81
C LEU A 162 0.38 9.72 -8.02
N HIS A 163 1.26 9.29 -7.12
CA HIS A 163 2.10 10.18 -6.33
C HIS A 163 3.05 10.99 -7.22
N GLU A 164 3.72 10.33 -8.17
CA GLU A 164 4.60 11.00 -9.15
C GLU A 164 3.84 12.01 -10.03
N TRP A 165 2.70 11.59 -10.59
CA TRP A 165 1.83 12.46 -11.38
C TRP A 165 1.38 13.68 -10.58
N ARG A 166 0.95 13.50 -9.32
CA ARG A 166 0.42 14.62 -8.53
C ARG A 166 1.51 15.64 -8.17
N ILE A 167 2.75 15.20 -7.92
CA ILE A 167 3.91 16.09 -7.67
C ILE A 167 4.29 16.88 -8.92
N SER A 168 4.17 16.28 -10.11
CA SER A 168 4.44 16.97 -11.37
C SER A 168 3.39 18.04 -11.73
N SER A 169 2.22 18.00 -11.07
CA SER A 169 1.13 18.94 -11.27
C SER A 169 1.18 20.11 -10.28
N PRO A 170 0.70 21.32 -10.63
CA PRO A 170 0.63 22.43 -9.69
C PRO A 170 -0.10 22.04 -8.39
N MET A 171 0.53 22.33 -7.25
CA MET A 171 -0.03 22.08 -5.92
C MET A 171 -0.29 23.40 -5.19
N PRO A 172 -1.30 23.47 -4.29
CA PRO A 172 -1.50 24.62 -3.44
C PRO A 172 -0.23 24.97 -2.66
N LYS A 173 -0.01 26.27 -2.37
CA LYS A 173 1.14 26.70 -1.57
C LYS A 173 1.11 26.01 -0.20
N ARG A 174 2.25 25.47 0.24
CA ARG A 174 2.40 24.71 1.50
C ARG A 174 1.59 23.41 1.57
N ALA A 175 1.11 22.90 0.43
CA ALA A 175 0.53 21.58 0.36
C ALA A 175 1.59 20.49 0.58
N ARG A 176 1.18 19.37 1.16
CA ARG A 176 1.96 18.15 1.27
C ARG A 176 1.11 16.94 0.90
N LEU A 177 1.73 15.96 0.27
CA LEU A 177 1.12 14.66 0.08
C LEU A 177 1.04 13.91 1.41
N VAL A 178 -0.10 13.30 1.67
CA VAL A 178 -0.36 12.51 2.86
C VAL A 178 -0.96 11.17 2.47
N LYS A 179 -0.64 10.14 3.25
CA LYS A 179 -1.23 8.81 3.13
C LYS A 179 -1.36 8.22 4.53
N ASN A 180 -2.45 7.52 4.80
CA ASN A 180 -2.66 6.75 6.02
C ASN A 180 -3.32 5.41 5.67
N VAL A 181 -3.82 4.68 6.66
CA VAL A 181 -4.47 3.37 6.46
C VAL A 181 -5.85 3.48 5.79
N LEU A 182 -6.47 4.64 5.91
CA LEU A 182 -7.85 4.92 5.51
C LEU A 182 -7.96 5.61 4.14
N ILE A 183 -6.88 6.22 3.65
CA ILE A 183 -6.82 6.85 2.33
C ILE A 183 -5.58 6.40 1.57
N ASP A 184 -5.74 6.10 0.29
CA ASP A 184 -4.64 5.71 -0.59
C ASP A 184 -3.65 6.86 -0.81
N MET A 185 -4.18 8.07 -1.06
CA MET A 185 -3.40 9.30 -1.16
C MET A 185 -4.30 10.52 -0.89
N GLY A 186 -3.71 11.59 -0.39
CA GLY A 186 -4.36 12.88 -0.28
C GLY A 186 -3.39 14.04 -0.31
N VAL A 187 -3.91 15.24 -0.49
CA VAL A 187 -3.16 16.49 -0.42
C VAL A 187 -3.68 17.28 0.78
N ALA A 188 -2.78 17.68 1.68
CA ALA A 188 -3.13 18.43 2.87
C ALA A 188 -2.45 19.81 2.88
N VAL A 189 -3.21 20.84 3.28
CA VAL A 189 -2.69 22.18 3.57
C VAL A 189 -2.89 22.44 5.07
N GLY A 190 -1.79 22.51 5.81
CA GLY A 190 -1.83 22.56 7.27
C GLY A 190 -2.46 21.30 7.87
N ARG A 191 -3.64 21.43 8.49
CA ARG A 191 -4.41 20.32 9.06
C ARG A 191 -5.61 19.89 8.19
N GLY A 192 -5.93 20.64 7.12
CA GLY A 192 -7.05 20.33 6.24
C GLY A 192 -6.63 19.42 5.08
N LEU A 193 -7.42 18.38 4.83
CA LEU A 193 -7.30 17.52 3.65
C LEU A 193 -8.05 18.19 2.49
N VAL A 194 -7.31 18.75 1.53
CA VAL A 194 -7.87 19.50 0.40
C VAL A 194 -8.13 18.63 -0.83
N GLU A 195 -7.44 17.49 -0.94
CA GLU A 195 -7.71 16.49 -1.97
C GLU A 195 -7.63 15.10 -1.35
N VAL A 196 -8.48 14.19 -1.81
CA VAL A 196 -8.45 12.77 -1.45
C VAL A 196 -8.60 11.92 -2.70
N PHE A 197 -7.75 10.91 -2.80
CA PHE A 197 -7.69 9.97 -3.90
C PHE A 197 -7.95 8.56 -3.39
N GLU A 198 -8.77 7.82 -4.13
CA GLU A 198 -9.06 6.42 -3.86
C GLU A 198 -8.81 5.61 -5.14
N VAL A 199 -7.93 4.61 -5.04
CA VAL A 199 -7.49 3.80 -6.16
C VAL A 199 -8.23 2.47 -6.16
N LYS A 200 -8.75 2.07 -7.33
CA LYS A 200 -9.22 0.71 -7.58
C LYS A 200 -8.50 0.14 -8.79
N THR A 201 -8.06 -1.11 -8.69
CA THR A 201 -7.40 -1.80 -9.81
C THR A 201 -8.37 -2.39 -10.83
N THR A 202 -9.67 -2.20 -10.60
CA THR A 202 -10.82 -2.66 -11.39
C THR A 202 -11.94 -1.62 -11.32
N ALA A 203 -12.80 -1.55 -12.32
CA ALA A 203 -13.95 -0.64 -12.40
C ALA A 203 -15.30 -1.35 -12.17
N THR A 204 -15.29 -2.49 -11.47
CA THR A 204 -16.53 -3.22 -11.16
C THR A 204 -17.45 -2.41 -10.23
N ARG A 205 -18.76 -2.67 -10.28
CA ARG A 205 -19.74 -1.97 -9.42
C ARG A 205 -19.35 -2.01 -7.93
N PRO A 206 -19.01 -3.18 -7.32
CA PRO A 206 -18.56 -3.22 -5.93
C PRO A 206 -17.36 -2.32 -5.64
N ASP A 207 -16.37 -2.29 -6.54
CA ASP A 207 -15.16 -1.49 -6.34
C ASP A 207 -15.48 0.00 -6.38
N VAL A 208 -16.28 0.44 -7.35
CA VAL A 208 -16.73 1.83 -7.46
C VAL A 208 -17.59 2.24 -6.27
N TYR A 209 -18.52 1.40 -5.81
CA TYR A 209 -19.31 1.71 -4.60
C TYR A 209 -18.42 1.84 -3.36
N SER A 210 -17.47 0.92 -3.19
CA SER A 210 -16.53 0.98 -2.06
C SER A 210 -15.64 2.23 -2.10
N ALA A 211 -15.26 2.68 -3.31
CA ALA A 211 -14.46 3.86 -3.50
C ALA A 211 -15.24 5.13 -3.17
N ILE A 212 -16.48 5.24 -3.67
CA ILE A 212 -17.40 6.34 -3.33
C ILE A 212 -17.56 6.43 -1.81
N GLY A 213 -17.83 5.31 -1.13
CA GLY A 213 -17.95 5.29 0.32
C GLY A 213 -16.72 5.84 1.04
N GLN A 214 -15.52 5.39 0.66
CA GLN A 214 -14.27 5.85 1.25
C GLN A 214 -14.01 7.34 0.99
N LEU A 215 -14.23 7.82 -0.23
CA LEU A 215 -14.06 9.23 -0.59
C LEU A 215 -15.01 10.14 0.20
N MET A 216 -16.26 9.70 0.42
CA MET A 216 -17.23 10.47 1.18
C MET A 216 -16.93 10.48 2.68
N VAL A 217 -16.43 9.37 3.24
CA VAL A 217 -16.09 9.26 4.67
C VAL A 217 -14.79 9.99 5.00
N HIS A 218 -13.83 10.04 4.08
CA HIS A 218 -12.49 10.59 4.35
C HIS A 218 -12.26 11.99 3.76
N GLY A 219 -13.04 12.41 2.77
CA GLY A 219 -13.03 13.77 2.23
C GLY A 219 -14.02 14.69 2.94
N MET A 220 -13.96 14.81 4.26
CA MET A 220 -14.98 15.54 5.06
C MET A 220 -14.77 17.06 5.14
N VAL A 221 -13.63 17.59 4.69
CA VAL A 221 -13.41 19.05 4.67
C VAL A 221 -14.29 19.65 3.57
N ASP A 222 -14.94 20.78 3.86
CA ASP A 222 -15.65 21.55 2.84
C ASP A 222 -14.69 21.90 1.69
N ASP A 223 -15.15 21.76 0.45
CA ASP A 223 -14.35 21.91 -0.79
C ASP A 223 -13.22 20.88 -0.98
N CYS A 224 -13.20 19.76 -0.24
CA CYS A 224 -12.26 18.67 -0.51
C CYS A 224 -12.51 18.06 -1.91
N ARG A 225 -11.52 18.15 -2.79
CA ARG A 225 -11.54 17.52 -4.11
C ARG A 225 -11.47 16.00 -3.95
N ARG A 226 -12.49 15.29 -4.43
CA ARG A 226 -12.56 13.83 -4.34
C ARG A 226 -12.28 13.24 -5.70
N VAL A 227 -11.29 12.35 -5.76
CA VAL A 227 -10.85 11.75 -7.02
C VAL A 227 -10.87 10.23 -6.89
N ILE A 228 -11.62 9.57 -7.76
CA ILE A 228 -11.53 8.12 -7.95
C ILE A 228 -10.55 7.82 -9.08
N VAL A 229 -9.66 6.86 -8.86
CA VAL A 229 -8.62 6.46 -9.82
C VAL A 229 -8.89 5.04 -10.30
N LEU A 230 -9.23 4.88 -11.58
CA LEU A 230 -9.70 3.61 -12.18
C LEU A 230 -8.89 3.20 -13.42
N PRO A 231 -8.85 1.90 -13.79
CA PRO A 231 -8.18 1.45 -15.01
C PRO A 231 -8.78 2.13 -16.25
N HIS A 232 -7.95 2.48 -17.23
CA HIS A 232 -8.39 3.11 -18.47
C HIS A 232 -9.11 2.16 -19.45
N ASP A 233 -8.79 0.87 -19.37
CA ASP A 233 -9.27 -0.21 -20.22
C ASP A 233 -10.59 -0.81 -19.74
N GLU A 234 -11.07 -0.40 -18.57
CA GLU A 234 -12.36 -0.81 -18.02
C GLU A 234 -13.41 0.32 -18.09
N ALA A 235 -14.56 -0.01 -18.67
CA ALA A 235 -15.71 0.89 -18.71
C ALA A 235 -16.34 1.03 -17.32
N VAL A 236 -16.67 2.27 -16.94
CA VAL A 236 -17.50 2.56 -15.77
C VAL A 236 -18.95 2.57 -16.23
N ALA A 237 -19.81 1.82 -15.55
CA ALA A 237 -21.23 1.78 -15.89
C ALA A 237 -21.85 3.19 -15.88
N ASP A 238 -22.70 3.51 -16.87
CA ASP A 238 -23.23 4.87 -17.09
C ASP A 238 -23.92 5.47 -15.85
N ASP A 239 -24.67 4.65 -15.12
CA ASP A 239 -25.33 5.05 -13.88
C ASP A 239 -24.34 5.44 -12.77
N LEU A 240 -23.19 4.77 -12.71
CA LEU A 240 -22.09 5.08 -11.81
C LEU A 240 -21.34 6.34 -12.25
N SER A 241 -21.07 6.50 -13.54
CA SER A 241 -20.50 7.74 -14.09
C SER A 241 -21.37 8.94 -13.75
N GLY A 242 -22.69 8.82 -13.91
CA GLY A 242 -23.64 9.84 -13.48
C GLY A 242 -23.68 10.05 -11.96
N ALA A 243 -23.45 8.99 -11.17
CA ALA A 243 -23.36 9.12 -9.70
C ALA A 243 -22.10 9.87 -9.27
N LEU A 244 -20.93 9.57 -9.86
CA LEU A 244 -19.68 10.29 -9.60
C LEU A 244 -19.85 11.78 -9.89
N GLN A 245 -20.44 12.12 -11.03
CA GLN A 245 -20.73 13.51 -11.40
C GLN A 245 -21.64 14.21 -10.38
N ARG A 246 -22.75 13.57 -9.99
CA ARG A 246 -23.69 14.13 -8.98
C ARG A 246 -23.04 14.34 -7.60
N LEU A 247 -22.07 13.50 -7.25
CA LEU A 247 -21.35 13.58 -5.98
C LEU A 247 -20.12 14.50 -6.04
N GLY A 248 -19.83 15.10 -7.19
CA GLY A 248 -18.61 15.91 -7.38
C GLY A 248 -17.33 15.09 -7.21
N ILE A 249 -17.37 13.81 -7.59
CA ILE A 249 -16.20 12.93 -7.59
C ILE A 249 -15.62 12.92 -9.00
N GLU A 250 -14.38 13.37 -9.11
CA GLU A 250 -13.63 13.38 -10.37
C GLU A 250 -13.08 11.98 -10.68
N LEU A 251 -13.01 11.65 -11.97
CA LEU A 251 -12.48 10.38 -12.45
C LEU A 251 -11.12 10.59 -13.09
N LEU A 252 -10.10 9.99 -12.50
CA LEU A 252 -8.76 9.90 -13.06
C LEU A 252 -8.51 8.47 -13.58
N ARG A 253 -7.82 8.33 -14.70
CA ARG A 253 -7.54 7.03 -15.30
C ARG A 253 -6.08 6.65 -15.17
N PHE A 254 -5.80 5.36 -15.19
CA PHE A 254 -4.43 4.85 -15.29
C PHE A 254 -4.33 3.67 -16.26
N SER A 255 -3.16 3.51 -16.86
CA SER A 255 -2.75 2.27 -17.51
C SER A 255 -1.81 1.50 -16.59
N LEU A 256 -1.93 0.18 -16.61
CA LEU A 256 -1.07 -0.72 -15.85
C LEU A 256 -0.72 -1.92 -16.73
N ASP A 257 0.49 -1.90 -17.26
CA ASP A 257 1.07 -3.00 -18.02
C ASP A 257 1.93 -3.89 -17.10
N GLU A 258 2.70 -4.79 -17.70
CA GLU A 258 3.59 -5.70 -16.98
C GLU A 258 4.81 -5.00 -16.34
N GLU A 259 5.17 -3.81 -16.81
CA GLU A 259 6.37 -3.09 -16.40
C GLU A 259 6.07 -1.96 -15.41
N LYS A 260 4.97 -1.23 -15.59
CA LYS A 260 4.65 -0.05 -14.79
C LYS A 260 3.18 0.37 -14.82
N ALA A 261 2.82 1.15 -13.80
CA ALA A 261 1.62 1.98 -13.80
C ALA A 261 1.91 3.36 -14.40
N THR A 262 0.93 3.99 -15.05
CA THR A 262 1.01 5.37 -15.51
C THR A 262 -0.35 6.04 -15.42
N ILE A 263 -0.41 7.24 -14.84
CA ILE A 263 -1.63 8.05 -14.80
C ILE A 263 -1.90 8.62 -16.20
N ILE A 264 -3.12 8.45 -16.67
CA ILE A 264 -3.63 9.02 -17.92
C ILE A 264 -4.50 10.20 -17.53
N ASP A 265 -3.92 11.38 -17.63
CA ASP A 265 -4.63 12.64 -17.50
C ASP A 265 -5.18 12.99 -18.89
N VAL A 266 -6.48 12.76 -19.10
CA VAL A 266 -7.14 13.24 -20.31
C VAL A 266 -7.65 14.65 -19.98
N PRO A 267 -7.17 15.70 -20.70
CA PRO A 267 -7.57 17.07 -20.45
C PRO A 267 -9.08 17.31 -20.67
#